data_AF-A0AAE3ZIJ2-F1
#
_entry.id   AF-A0AAE3ZIJ2-F1
#
_cell.length_a   1.000
_cell.length_b   1.000
_cell.length_c   1.000
_cell.angle_alpha   90.00
_cell.angle_beta   90.00
_cell.angle_gamma   90.00
#
_symmetry.space_group_name_H-M   'P 1'
#
loop_
_entity.id
_entity.type
_entity.pdbx_description
1 polymer ?
#
loop_
_entity_poly.entity_id
_entity_poly.type
_entity_poly.pdbx_seq_one_letter_code
_entity_poly.pdbx_strand_id
1 'polypeptide(L)'
;MTSLSHLPPRIRRAIEITPAAGTRERIVDITTTGRRTGRPRRIEIFFYRAHGATYLCSGAGGGPTGWHANLRANPAFTFHLKHGVRADLPAHATTVTDPAERAAVLAAIVDDLNQPHDPGTVRPTRLADWAGSRLMRIHFD
;
A
#
# COMPACT_ATOMS: atom_id res chain seq x y z
N MET A 1 5.08 13.22 -10.87
CA MET A 1 5.53 12.16 -9.95
C MET A 1 6.15 12.84 -8.75
N THR A 2 5.54 12.76 -7.57
CA THR A 2 6.14 13.31 -6.35
C THR A 2 7.33 12.44 -5.99
N SER A 3 8.54 12.99 -6.12
CA SER A 3 9.78 12.26 -5.90
C SER A 3 10.01 12.04 -4.40
N LEU A 4 10.30 10.79 -4.00
CA LEU A 4 10.73 10.46 -2.63
C LEU A 4 12.14 11.00 -2.30
N SER A 5 12.78 11.73 -3.22
CA SER A 5 14.14 12.27 -3.07
C SER A 5 14.31 13.24 -1.91
N HIS A 6 13.22 13.85 -1.42
CA HIS A 6 13.23 14.72 -0.25
C HIS A 6 13.37 13.93 1.07
N LEU A 7 13.07 12.62 1.06
CA LEU A 7 13.17 11.78 2.26
C LEU A 7 14.62 11.30 2.49
N PRO A 8 15.05 11.15 3.76
CA PRO A 8 16.33 10.53 4.08
C PRO A 8 16.52 9.18 3.38
N PRO A 9 17.74 8.83 2.89
CA PRO A 9 17.97 7.63 2.08
C PRO A 9 17.46 6.33 2.71
N ARG A 10 17.57 6.19 4.04
CA ARG A 10 17.07 5.02 4.78
C ARG A 10 15.54 4.90 4.74
N ILE A 11 14.83 6.01 4.83
CA ILE A 11 13.36 6.06 4.78
C ILE A 11 12.89 5.77 3.37
N ARG A 12 13.51 6.42 2.38
CA ARG A 12 13.24 6.17 0.96
C ARG A 12 13.39 4.69 0.61
N ARG A 13 14.50 4.04 1.01
CA ARG A 13 14.71 2.60 0.77
C ARG A 13 13.64 1.73 1.42
N ALA A 14 13.21 2.07 2.63
CA ALA A 14 12.14 1.36 3.35
C ALA A 14 10.75 1.51 2.70
N ILE A 15 10.53 2.56 1.90
CA ILE A 15 9.31 2.75 1.10
C ILE A 15 9.46 2.10 -0.28
N GLU A 16 10.63 2.23 -0.90
CA GLU A 16 10.84 1.82 -2.28
C GLU A 16 10.78 0.31 -2.49
N ILE A 17 11.07 -0.48 -1.44
CA ILE A 17 11.16 -1.95 -1.33
C ILE A 17 11.37 -2.71 -2.64
N THR A 18 12.40 -3.56 -2.69
CA THR A 18 12.64 -4.41 -3.86
C THR A 18 11.81 -5.70 -3.80
N PRO A 19 11.67 -6.42 -4.91
CA PRO A 19 11.08 -7.77 -4.89
C PRO A 19 11.73 -8.71 -3.87
N ALA A 20 13.03 -8.52 -3.57
CA ALA A 20 13.76 -9.30 -2.55
C ALA A 20 13.38 -8.99 -1.08
N ALA A 21 12.60 -7.94 -0.81
CA ALA A 21 12.21 -7.61 0.56
C ALA A 21 11.33 -8.72 1.16
N GLY A 22 11.38 -8.92 2.47
CA GLY A 22 10.55 -9.92 3.15
C GLY A 22 9.12 -9.44 3.44
N THR A 23 8.28 -10.35 3.96
CA THR A 23 6.92 -10.04 4.41
C THR A 23 6.88 -8.88 5.41
N ARG A 24 7.81 -8.84 6.38
CA ARG A 24 7.85 -7.79 7.41
C ARG A 24 8.10 -6.40 6.84
N GLU A 25 8.92 -6.28 5.81
CA GLU A 25 9.23 -4.99 5.18
C GLU A 25 8.06 -4.44 4.36
N ARG A 26 7.08 -5.29 4.01
CA ARG A 26 5.83 -4.89 3.33
C ARG A 26 4.71 -4.50 4.30
N ILE A 27 4.91 -4.64 5.60
CA ILE A 27 3.90 -4.35 6.61
C ILE A 27 4.18 -2.99 7.26
N VAL A 28 3.14 -2.16 7.27
CA VAL A 28 3.15 -0.83 7.89
C VAL A 28 1.93 -0.65 8.75
N ASP A 29 1.96 0.32 9.64
CA ASP A 29 0.72 0.85 10.21
C ASP A 29 0.29 2.07 9.43
N ILE A 30 -1.02 2.30 9.33
CA ILE A 30 -1.58 3.57 8.86
C ILE A 30 -2.52 4.13 9.91
N THR A 31 -2.48 5.45 10.10
CA THR A 31 -3.46 6.16 10.94
C THR A 31 -4.33 7.05 10.07
N THR A 32 -5.61 6.71 9.96
CA THR A 32 -6.62 7.43 9.17
C THR A 32 -7.61 8.16 10.07
N THR A 33 -8.30 9.17 9.54
CA THR A 33 -9.40 9.82 10.25
C THR A 33 -10.70 9.05 10.04
N GLY A 34 -11.34 8.58 11.12
CA GLY A 34 -12.60 7.83 11.03
C GLY A 34 -13.72 8.68 10.46
N ARG A 35 -14.19 8.38 9.24
CA ARG A 35 -15.16 9.24 8.50
C ARG A 35 -16.47 9.56 9.22
N ARG A 36 -16.90 8.68 10.14
CA ARG A 36 -18.12 8.86 10.94
C ARG A 36 -17.85 9.48 12.31
N THR A 37 -16.64 9.29 12.85
CA THR A 37 -16.33 9.60 14.25
C THR A 37 -15.35 10.76 14.42
N GLY A 38 -14.65 11.20 13.38
CA GLY A 38 -13.54 12.15 13.45
C GLY A 38 -12.29 11.63 14.17
N ARG A 39 -12.39 10.53 14.93
CA ARG A 39 -11.29 9.96 15.71
C ARG A 39 -10.23 9.25 14.84
N PRO A 40 -8.94 9.29 15.22
CA PRO A 40 -7.89 8.50 14.60
C PRO A 40 -8.18 7.00 14.65
N ARG A 41 -7.87 6.29 13.55
CA ARG A 41 -8.01 4.85 13.40
C ARG A 41 -6.70 4.28 12.86
N ARG A 42 -6.00 3.51 13.71
CA ARG A 42 -4.77 2.83 13.35
C ARG A 42 -5.04 1.37 12.99
N ILE A 43 -4.48 0.90 11.88
CA ILE A 43 -4.46 -0.52 11.48
C ILE A 43 -3.09 -0.91 10.96
N GLU A 44 -2.77 -2.19 11.05
CA GLU A 44 -1.67 -2.82 10.32
C GLU A 44 -2.16 -3.22 8.91
N ILE A 45 -1.34 -2.96 7.87
CA ILE A 45 -1.68 -3.28 6.49
C ILE A 45 -0.43 -3.55 5.64
N PHE A 46 -0.59 -4.33 4.58
CA PHE A 46 0.40 -4.45 3.52
C PHE A 46 0.37 -3.23 2.60
N PHE A 47 1.54 -2.72 2.23
CA PHE A 47 1.68 -1.81 1.11
C PHE A 47 2.43 -2.48 -0.04
N TYR A 48 2.26 -1.92 -1.24
CA TYR A 48 2.78 -2.49 -2.47
C TYR A 48 3.51 -1.46 -3.30
N ARG A 49 4.43 -1.95 -4.14
CA ARG A 49 5.17 -1.15 -5.11
C ARG A 49 4.85 -1.65 -6.51
N ALA A 50 4.50 -0.71 -7.39
CA ALA A 50 4.25 -0.99 -8.80
C ALA A 50 4.64 0.23 -9.62
N HIS A 51 5.36 0.04 -10.72
CA HIS A 51 5.71 1.11 -11.67
C HIS A 51 6.31 2.36 -11.01
N GLY A 52 7.14 2.16 -9.98
CA GLY A 52 7.80 3.26 -9.25
C GLY A 52 6.90 4.00 -8.25
N ALA A 53 5.63 3.62 -8.08
CA ALA A 53 4.67 4.22 -7.15
C ALA A 53 4.26 3.27 -5.99
N THR A 54 3.81 3.86 -4.90
CA THR A 54 3.42 3.16 -3.66
C THR A 54 1.90 3.06 -3.59
N TYR A 55 1.39 1.91 -3.18
CA TYR A 55 -0.04 1.62 -3.17
C TYR A 55 -0.48 0.93 -1.88
N LEU A 56 -1.72 1.21 -1.47
CA LEU A 56 -2.48 0.37 -0.57
C LEU A 56 -3.51 -0.42 -1.37
N CYS A 57 -3.57 -1.72 -1.13
CA CYS A 57 -4.50 -2.62 -1.78
C CYS A 57 -5.22 -3.50 -0.75
N SER A 58 -6.53 -3.68 -0.88
CA SER A 58 -7.31 -4.54 0.02
C SER A 58 -7.03 -6.04 -0.15
N GLY A 59 -6.26 -6.44 -1.17
CA GLY A 59 -6.01 -7.85 -1.47
C GLY A 59 -7.17 -8.55 -2.19
N ALA A 60 -7.04 -9.87 -2.30
CA ALA A 60 -8.03 -10.75 -2.91
C ALA A 60 -9.41 -10.62 -2.24
N GLY A 61 -10.48 -10.73 -3.04
CA GLY A 61 -11.87 -10.73 -2.55
C GLY A 61 -12.48 -9.35 -2.29
N GLY A 62 -11.69 -8.28 -2.21
CA GLY A 62 -12.19 -6.90 -2.32
C GLY A 62 -13.22 -6.44 -1.27
N GLY A 63 -13.26 -7.11 -0.12
CA GLY A 63 -14.24 -6.87 0.94
C GLY A 63 -14.25 -5.42 1.46
N PRO A 64 -15.31 -5.00 2.17
CA PRO A 64 -15.39 -3.65 2.74
C PRO A 64 -14.21 -3.35 3.66
N THR A 65 -13.44 -2.32 3.35
CA THR A 65 -12.31 -1.89 4.17
C THR A 65 -12.57 -0.53 4.82
N GLY A 66 -12.53 -0.49 6.16
CA GLY A 66 -12.74 0.74 6.92
C GLY A 66 -11.73 1.84 6.56
N TRP A 67 -10.46 1.46 6.34
CA TRP A 67 -9.40 2.39 5.94
C TRP A 67 -9.68 3.06 4.60
N HIS A 68 -10.16 2.31 3.59
CA HIS A 68 -10.45 2.87 2.27
C HIS A 68 -11.61 3.84 2.35
N ALA A 69 -12.65 3.50 3.11
CA ALA A 69 -13.79 4.39 3.33
C ALA A 69 -13.37 5.68 4.06
N ASN A 70 -12.43 5.58 5.02
CA ASN A 70 -11.85 6.74 5.69
C ASN A 70 -11.05 7.62 4.71
N LEU A 71 -10.13 7.02 3.95
CA LEU A 71 -9.27 7.73 3.00
C LEU A 71 -10.03 8.36 1.83
N ARG A 72 -11.16 7.78 1.43
CA ARG A 72 -12.07 8.42 0.47
C ARG A 72 -12.72 9.70 1.00
N ALA A 73 -12.92 9.80 2.31
CA ALA A 73 -13.56 10.96 2.94
C ALA A 73 -12.53 12.01 3.37
N ASN A 74 -11.35 11.57 3.83
CA ASN A 74 -10.21 12.42 4.13
C ASN A 74 -8.92 11.73 3.62
N PRO A 75 -8.31 12.21 2.53
CA PRO A 75 -7.16 11.56 1.91
C PRO A 75 -5.88 11.67 2.73
N ALA A 76 -5.78 12.60 3.68
CA ALA A 76 -4.62 12.79 4.53
C ALA A 76 -4.56 11.73 5.65
N PHE A 77 -3.40 11.12 5.81
CA PHE A 77 -3.16 10.09 6.82
C PHE A 77 -1.67 10.03 7.20
N THR A 78 -1.35 9.25 8.23
CA THR A 78 0.04 8.98 8.59
C THR A 78 0.42 7.55 8.22
N PHE A 79 1.51 7.41 7.49
CA PHE A 79 2.13 6.14 7.12
C PHE A 79 3.29 5.85 8.07
N HIS A 80 3.22 4.74 8.79
CA HIS A 80 4.16 4.38 9.84
C HIS A 80 5.07 3.23 9.38
N LEU A 81 6.34 3.57 9.10
CA LEU A 81 7.38 2.56 8.99
C LEU A 81 7.69 2.01 10.40
N LYS A 82 7.77 0.69 10.54
CA LYS A 82 7.97 0.05 11.85
C LYS A 82 8.98 -1.09 11.90
N HIS A 83 9.37 -1.65 10.75
CA HIS A 83 10.31 -2.77 10.66
C HIS A 83 11.65 -2.30 10.08
N GLY A 84 12.72 -2.40 10.87
CA GLY A 84 14.07 -1.93 10.52
C GLY A 84 14.23 -0.41 10.57
N VAL A 85 13.37 0.32 9.86
CA VAL A 85 13.29 1.79 9.89
C VAL A 85 12.00 2.21 10.56
N ARG A 86 12.08 3.17 11.49
CA ARG A 86 10.92 3.80 12.14
C ARG A 86 10.79 5.24 11.69
N ALA A 87 9.62 5.60 11.17
CA ALA A 87 9.28 6.95 10.77
C ALA A 87 7.77 7.10 10.64
N ASP A 88 7.28 8.28 11.01
CA ASP A 88 5.90 8.71 10.80
C ASP A 88 5.89 9.70 9.63
N LEU A 89 5.23 9.32 8.54
CA LEU A 89 5.24 10.07 7.29
C LEU A 89 3.84 10.61 6.99
N PRO A 90 3.66 11.93 6.90
CA PRO A 90 2.47 12.52 6.31
C PRO A 90 2.31 12.00 4.87
N ALA A 91 1.09 11.58 4.53
CA ALA A 91 0.80 11.02 3.23
C ALA A 91 -0.64 11.29 2.79
N HIS A 92 -0.85 11.24 1.48
CA HIS A 92 -2.13 11.42 0.81
C HIS A 92 -2.45 10.20 -0.04
N ALA A 93 -3.70 9.75 0.00
CA ALA A 93 -4.19 8.63 -0.80
C ALA A 93 -5.15 9.09 -1.90
N THR A 94 -4.99 8.56 -3.11
CA THR A 94 -5.90 8.79 -4.23
C THR A 94 -6.40 7.45 -4.77
N THR A 95 -7.71 7.33 -4.99
CA THR A 95 -8.29 6.10 -5.55
C THR A 95 -7.86 5.93 -7.00
N VAL A 96 -7.38 4.73 -7.36
CA VAL A 96 -7.07 4.40 -8.75
C VAL A 96 -8.37 3.95 -9.44
N THR A 97 -8.94 4.83 -10.27
CA THR A 97 -10.22 4.59 -10.95
C THR A 97 -10.08 4.20 -12.41
N ASP A 98 -8.98 4.60 -13.06
CA ASP A 98 -8.74 4.25 -14.46
C ASP A 98 -8.58 2.73 -14.62
N PRO A 99 -9.39 2.06 -15.47
CA PRO A 99 -9.34 0.61 -15.60
C PRO A 99 -8.00 0.08 -16.11
N ALA A 100 -7.34 0.80 -17.03
CA ALA A 100 -6.08 0.37 -17.62
C ALA A 100 -4.94 0.51 -16.61
N GLU A 101 -4.87 1.64 -15.89
CA GLU A 101 -3.93 1.83 -14.78
C GLU A 101 -4.13 0.75 -13.71
N ARG A 102 -5.39 0.53 -13.30
CA ARG A 102 -5.71 -0.45 -12.26
C ARG A 102 -5.28 -1.85 -12.68
N ALA A 103 -5.52 -2.25 -13.93
CA ALA A 103 -5.08 -3.55 -14.45
C ALA A 103 -3.55 -3.67 -14.44
N ALA A 104 -2.82 -2.65 -14.91
CA ALA A 104 -1.37 -2.65 -14.94
C ALA A 104 -0.73 -2.69 -13.54
N VAL A 105 -1.31 -1.99 -12.57
CA VAL A 105 -0.83 -2.00 -11.18
C VAL A 105 -1.10 -3.33 -10.52
N LEU A 106 -2.32 -3.88 -10.66
CA LEU A 106 -2.65 -5.17 -10.04
C LEU A 106 -1.83 -6.31 -10.62
N ALA A 107 -1.55 -6.31 -11.92
CA ALA A 107 -0.66 -7.28 -12.55
C ALA A 107 0.74 -7.23 -11.90
N ALA A 108 1.34 -6.04 -11.79
CA ALA A 108 2.64 -5.87 -11.16
C ALA A 108 2.68 -6.30 -9.69
N ILE A 109 1.61 -6.02 -8.92
CA ILE A 109 1.49 -6.47 -7.52
C ILE A 109 1.45 -7.99 -7.44
N VAL A 110 0.65 -8.65 -8.29
CA VAL A 110 0.52 -10.10 -8.31
C VAL A 110 1.81 -10.77 -8.76
N ASP A 111 2.52 -10.20 -9.73
CA ASP A 111 3.83 -10.67 -10.16
C ASP A 111 4.89 -10.57 -9.06
N ASP A 112 4.88 -9.50 -8.25
CA ASP A 112 5.76 -9.35 -7.08
C ASP A 112 5.45 -10.42 -6.01
N LEU A 113 4.16 -10.66 -5.72
CA LEU A 113 3.70 -11.65 -4.74
C LEU A 113 3.96 -13.11 -5.16
N ASN A 114 4.23 -13.35 -6.44
CA ASN A 114 4.52 -14.68 -6.98
C ASN A 114 6.03 -14.94 -7.11
N GLN A 115 6.90 -14.03 -6.66
CA GLN A 115 8.34 -14.23 -6.71
C GLN A 115 8.78 -15.38 -5.78
N PRO A 116 9.84 -16.14 -6.13
CA PRO A 116 10.29 -17.32 -5.39
C PRO A 116 10.70 -17.07 -3.92
N HIS A 117 10.97 -15.81 -3.57
CA HIS A 117 11.43 -15.38 -2.25
C HIS A 117 10.28 -15.02 -1.29
N ASP A 118 9.01 -15.23 -1.66
CA ASP A 118 7.89 -15.15 -0.72
C ASP A 118 7.61 -16.55 -0.11
N PRO A 119 8.09 -16.86 1.11
CA PRO A 119 8.04 -18.21 1.68
C PRO A 119 6.64 -18.63 2.15
N GLY A 120 5.61 -17.80 1.94
CA GLY A 120 4.26 -18.02 2.47
C GLY A 120 3.22 -18.50 1.45
N THR A 121 3.52 -18.51 0.15
CA THR A 121 2.49 -18.73 -0.87
C THR A 121 2.33 -20.22 -1.19
N VAL A 122 1.47 -20.91 -0.43
CA VAL A 122 1.07 -22.32 -0.67
C VAL A 122 0.49 -22.52 -2.09
N ARG A 123 -0.03 -21.45 -2.71
CA ARG A 123 -0.53 -21.40 -4.09
C ARG A 123 -0.23 -20.03 -4.72
N PRO A 124 0.10 -19.95 -6.03
CA PRO A 124 0.30 -18.67 -6.70
C PRO A 124 -0.92 -17.76 -6.58
N THR A 125 -0.67 -16.49 -6.34
CA THR A 125 -1.67 -15.42 -6.37
C THR A 125 -2.22 -15.27 -7.79
N ARG A 126 -3.54 -15.27 -7.96
CA ARG A 126 -4.20 -15.10 -9.26
C ARG A 126 -4.74 -13.68 -9.40
N LEU A 127 -4.43 -13.01 -10.50
CA LEU A 127 -4.89 -11.64 -10.78
C LEU A 127 -6.41 -11.49 -10.74
N ALA A 128 -7.15 -12.51 -11.22
CA ALA A 128 -8.62 -12.50 -11.20
C ALA A 128 -9.20 -12.32 -9.79
N ASP A 129 -8.55 -12.87 -8.76
CA ASP A 129 -9.00 -12.80 -7.37
C ASP A 129 -8.87 -11.37 -6.80
N TRP A 130 -8.04 -10.53 -7.42
CA TRP A 130 -7.74 -9.15 -7.03
C TRP A 130 -8.58 -8.13 -7.80
N ALA A 131 -9.41 -8.55 -8.75
CA ALA A 131 -10.22 -7.64 -9.55
C ALA A 131 -11.20 -6.81 -8.71
N GLY A 132 -11.70 -7.34 -7.59
CA GLY A 132 -12.57 -6.59 -6.68
C GLY A 132 -11.84 -5.64 -5.72
N SER A 133 -10.51 -5.61 -5.74
CA SER A 133 -9.72 -4.93 -4.72
C SER A 133 -9.89 -3.41 -4.72
N ARG A 134 -9.77 -2.83 -3.54
CA ARG A 134 -9.68 -1.38 -3.34
C ARG A 134 -8.22 -0.98 -3.49
N LEU A 135 -7.94 -0.15 -4.49
CA LEU A 135 -6.59 0.28 -4.82
C LEU A 135 -6.47 1.80 -4.67
N MET A 136 -5.51 2.22 -3.86
CA MET A 136 -5.18 3.63 -3.66
C MET A 136 -3.70 3.86 -3.87
N ARG A 137 -3.37 4.86 -4.70
CA ARG A 137 -2.01 5.38 -4.87
C ARG A 137 -1.67 6.30 -3.70
N ILE A 138 -0.46 6.19 -3.18
CA ILE A 138 0.04 6.95 -2.04
C ILE A 138 1.08 7.97 -2.50
N HIS A 139 0.93 9.19 -1.99
CA HIS A 139 1.87 10.29 -2.14
C HIS A 139 2.37 10.70 -0.75
N PHE A 140 3.68 10.94 -0.63
CA PHE A 140 4.31 11.41 0.61
C PHE A 140 4.64 12.89 0.46
N ASP A 141 4.47 13.65 1.53
CA ASP A 141 4.70 15.10 1.60
C ASP A 141 6.17 15.48 1.81
#